data_AF-A0A7J3ZMP0-F1
#
_entry.id   AF-A0A7J3ZMP0-F1
#
_cell.length_a   1.000
_cell.length_b   1.000
_cell.length_c   1.000
_cell.angle_alpha   90.00
_cell.angle_beta   90.00
_cell.angle_gamma   90.00
#
_symmetry.space_group_name_H-M   'P 1'
#
loop_
_entity.id
_entity.type
_entity.pdbx_description
1 polymer ?
#
loop_
_entity_poly.entity_id
_entity_poly.type
_entity_poly.pdbx_seq_one_letter_code
_entity_poly.pdbx_strand_id
1 'polypeptide(L)'
;MRNIFLSQISEEKLEKLNSGEPIDLYPKWAGWYLRKPFFDTIDYIIPINVMSNIKAPVLIIHGDKDDLMPVEMSIKAYETIRGLNERNELYIVKGGDHVFSKKEHTMEVIRKTIEWLNSLNLNSGQ
;
A
#
# COMPACT_ATOMS: atom_id res chain seq x y z
N MET A 1 6.05 -11.03 -7.24
CA MET A 1 6.84 -9.85 -6.78
C MET A 1 8.30 -10.21 -6.53
N ARG A 2 8.62 -11.36 -5.89
CA ARG A 2 10.00 -11.74 -5.58
C ARG A 2 10.96 -11.64 -6.77
N ASN A 3 10.62 -12.25 -7.89
CA ASN A 3 11.48 -12.25 -9.08
C ASN A 3 11.74 -10.84 -9.63
N ILE A 4 10.76 -9.93 -9.52
CA ILE A 4 10.89 -8.53 -9.94
C ILE A 4 11.86 -7.78 -9.02
N PHE A 5 11.83 -8.08 -7.72
CA PHE A 5 12.78 -7.50 -6.76
C PHE A 5 14.19 -8.03 -6.99
N LEU A 6 14.35 -9.36 -7.08
CA LEU A 6 15.65 -10.00 -7.22
C LEU A 6 16.32 -9.67 -8.56
N SER A 7 15.56 -9.46 -9.65
CA SER A 7 16.13 -9.07 -10.94
C SER A 7 16.70 -7.65 -10.98
N GLN A 8 16.43 -6.83 -9.96
CA GLN A 8 16.90 -5.45 -9.85
C GLN A 8 18.10 -5.30 -8.90
N ILE A 9 18.65 -6.41 -8.41
CA ILE A 9 19.72 -6.47 -7.42
C ILE A 9 20.98 -7.07 -8.08
N SER A 10 22.17 -6.56 -7.74
CA SER A 10 23.44 -7.08 -8.28
C SER A 10 23.73 -8.50 -7.81
N GLU A 11 24.52 -9.25 -8.58
CA GLU A 11 24.99 -10.58 -8.20
C GLU A 11 25.68 -10.59 -6.84
N GLU A 12 26.53 -9.59 -6.55
CA GLU A 12 27.19 -9.43 -5.25
C GLU A 12 26.19 -9.35 -4.08
N LYS A 13 25.12 -8.56 -4.26
CA LYS A 13 24.07 -8.44 -3.24
C LYS A 13 23.27 -9.74 -3.13
N LEU A 14 23.02 -10.45 -4.24
CA LEU A 14 22.37 -11.76 -4.19
C LEU A 14 23.20 -12.80 -3.41
N GLU A 15 24.52 -12.82 -3.58
CA GLU A 15 25.42 -13.68 -2.81
C GLU A 15 25.35 -13.38 -1.30
N LYS A 16 25.43 -12.09 -0.91
CA LYS A 16 25.24 -11.65 0.48
C LYS A 16 23.87 -12.06 1.03
N LEU A 17 22.81 -11.89 0.24
CA LEU A 17 21.47 -12.30 0.66
C LEU A 17 21.39 -13.82 0.90
N ASN A 18 22.05 -14.61 0.03
CA ASN A 18 22.10 -16.07 0.13
C ASN A 18 22.98 -16.57 1.29
N SER A 19 24.01 -15.81 1.70
CA SER A 19 24.79 -16.08 2.92
C SER A 19 24.03 -15.73 4.21
N GLY A 20 22.85 -15.12 4.09
CA GLY A 20 22.00 -14.71 5.21
C GLY A 20 22.25 -13.29 5.69
N GLU A 21 23.16 -12.55 5.04
CA GLU A 21 23.41 -11.14 5.32
C GLU A 21 22.27 -10.25 4.81
N PRO A 22 22.02 -9.10 5.46
CA PRO A 22 21.09 -8.11 4.95
C PRO A 22 21.71 -7.37 3.75
N ILE A 23 20.87 -6.96 2.80
CA ILE A 23 21.27 -6.11 1.67
C ILE A 23 20.53 -4.77 1.75
N ASP A 24 21.20 -3.69 1.35
CA ASP A 24 20.55 -2.40 1.16
C ASP A 24 19.80 -2.36 -0.18
N LEU A 25 18.69 -1.63 -0.20
CA LEU A 25 17.89 -1.40 -1.39
C LEU A 25 18.03 0.02 -1.97
N TYR A 26 19.16 0.70 -1.71
CA TYR A 26 19.44 2.01 -2.28
C TYR A 26 19.73 1.91 -3.79
N PRO A 27 19.35 2.91 -4.61
CA PRO A 27 18.55 4.10 -4.29
C PRO A 27 17.04 3.90 -4.38
N LYS A 28 16.56 2.79 -4.99
CA LYS A 28 15.16 2.64 -5.39
C LYS A 28 14.16 2.51 -4.23
N TRP A 29 14.54 1.93 -3.11
CA TRP A 29 13.62 1.64 -2.00
C TRP A 29 14.08 2.27 -0.70
N ALA A 30 14.45 3.55 -0.77
CA ALA A 30 14.82 4.38 0.39
C ALA A 30 15.94 3.81 1.27
N GLY A 31 16.76 2.88 0.77
CA GLY A 31 17.93 2.36 1.47
C GLY A 31 17.64 1.37 2.62
N TRP A 32 16.50 0.68 2.59
CA TRP A 32 16.17 -0.33 3.60
C TRP A 32 17.15 -1.50 3.57
N TYR A 33 17.53 -2.01 4.74
CA TYR A 33 18.36 -3.22 4.89
C TYR A 33 17.46 -4.43 5.17
N LEU A 34 17.34 -5.33 4.20
CA LEU A 34 16.44 -6.49 4.27
C LEU A 34 17.19 -7.80 4.15
N ARG A 35 16.73 -8.84 4.86
CA ARG A 35 17.27 -10.20 4.83
C ARG A 35 16.41 -11.13 3.97
N LYS A 36 16.99 -12.28 3.61
CA LYS A 36 16.34 -13.33 2.80
C LYS A 36 14.90 -13.69 3.22
N PRO A 37 14.54 -13.82 4.51
CA PRO A 37 13.17 -14.16 4.90
C PRO A 37 12.11 -13.19 4.37
N PHE A 38 12.39 -11.89 4.30
CA PHE A 38 11.46 -10.90 3.74
C PHE A 38 11.09 -11.25 2.29
N PHE A 39 12.12 -11.48 1.47
CA PHE A 39 11.93 -11.80 0.06
C PHE A 39 11.28 -13.17 -0.12
N ASP A 40 11.54 -14.13 0.77
CA ASP A 40 10.96 -15.48 0.70
C ASP A 40 9.44 -15.44 0.96
N THR A 41 8.97 -14.46 1.74
CA THR A 41 7.55 -14.28 2.06
C THR A 41 6.81 -13.27 1.18
N ILE A 42 7.51 -12.48 0.35
CA ILE A 42 6.90 -11.36 -0.39
C ILE A 42 5.79 -11.79 -1.36
N ASP A 43 5.82 -13.05 -1.80
CA ASP A 43 4.82 -13.64 -2.68
C ASP A 43 3.79 -14.50 -1.94
N TYR A 44 3.91 -14.65 -0.61
CA TYR A 44 3.05 -15.54 0.17
C TYR A 44 1.60 -15.04 0.24
N ILE A 45 1.40 -13.73 0.41
CA ILE A 45 0.08 -13.10 0.37
C ILE A 45 0.13 -11.99 -0.66
N ILE A 46 -0.66 -12.17 -1.72
CA ILE A 46 -0.91 -11.12 -2.71
C ILE A 46 -2.24 -10.46 -2.32
N PRO A 47 -2.25 -9.22 -1.78
CA PRO A 47 -3.44 -8.64 -1.17
C PRO A 47 -4.70 -8.70 -2.05
N ILE A 48 -4.58 -8.36 -3.34
CA ILE A 48 -5.71 -8.36 -4.27
C ILE A 48 -6.42 -9.71 -4.38
N ASN A 49 -5.71 -10.82 -4.16
CA ASN A 49 -6.29 -12.17 -4.23
C ASN A 49 -7.14 -12.53 -3.00
N VAL A 50 -6.99 -11.80 -1.90
CA VAL A 50 -7.69 -12.08 -0.63
C VAL A 50 -8.64 -10.94 -0.21
N MET A 51 -8.62 -9.79 -0.90
CA MET A 51 -9.47 -8.64 -0.59
C MET A 51 -10.97 -8.96 -0.64
N SER A 52 -11.40 -9.94 -1.44
CA SER A 52 -12.81 -10.38 -1.50
C SER A 52 -13.33 -10.96 -0.18
N ASN A 53 -12.44 -11.32 0.73
CA ASN A 53 -12.80 -11.84 2.05
C ASN A 53 -13.07 -10.73 3.08
N ILE A 54 -12.75 -9.46 2.77
CA ILE A 54 -12.95 -8.35 3.69
C ILE A 54 -14.45 -8.12 3.91
N LYS A 55 -14.88 -8.11 5.18
CA LYS A 55 -16.28 -7.87 5.58
C LYS A 55 -16.51 -6.49 6.18
N ALA A 56 -15.46 -5.89 6.74
CA ALA A 56 -15.51 -4.54 7.29
C ALA A 56 -15.59 -3.50 6.16
N PRO A 57 -16.17 -2.32 6.43
CA PRO A 57 -16.01 -1.15 5.56
C PRO A 57 -14.54 -0.80 5.35
N VAL A 58 -14.19 -0.37 4.14
CA VAL A 58 -12.82 0.00 3.76
C VAL A 58 -12.81 1.37 3.08
N LEU A 59 -11.93 2.24 3.57
CA LEU A 59 -11.54 3.46 2.87
C LEU A 59 -10.16 3.26 2.26
N ILE A 60 -10.06 3.49 0.94
CA ILE A 60 -8.79 3.54 0.21
C ILE A 60 -8.53 5.00 -0.13
N ILE A 61 -7.37 5.54 0.27
CA ILE A 61 -6.93 6.89 -0.08
C ILE A 61 -5.63 6.80 -0.86
N HIS A 62 -5.54 7.48 -2.01
CA HIS A 62 -4.35 7.45 -2.87
C HIS A 62 -4.08 8.81 -3.51
N GLY A 63 -2.82 9.21 -3.63
CA GLY A 63 -2.42 10.43 -4.33
C GLY A 63 -2.18 10.21 -5.83
N ASP A 64 -2.76 11.01 -6.73
CA ASP A 64 -2.59 10.80 -8.18
C ASP A 64 -1.25 11.27 -8.76
N LYS A 65 -0.35 11.75 -7.90
CA LYS A 65 1.06 12.07 -8.21
C LYS A 65 2.03 11.19 -7.42
N ASP A 66 1.57 10.06 -6.89
CA ASP A 66 2.44 9.02 -6.35
C ASP A 66 3.34 8.46 -7.47
N ASP A 67 4.63 8.72 -7.36
CA ASP A 67 5.67 8.32 -8.30
C ASP A 67 6.30 6.97 -7.97
N LEU A 68 6.00 6.42 -6.79
CA LEU A 68 6.46 5.11 -6.35
C LEU A 68 5.42 4.02 -6.65
N MET A 69 4.13 4.32 -6.51
CA MET A 69 3.03 3.38 -6.70
C MET A 69 1.90 3.96 -7.56
N PRO A 70 1.62 3.39 -8.75
CA PRO A 70 0.56 3.88 -9.63
C PRO A 70 -0.83 3.83 -8.99
N VAL A 71 -1.63 4.88 -9.20
CA VAL A 71 -2.98 5.01 -8.65
C VAL A 71 -3.94 3.91 -9.14
N GLU A 72 -3.67 3.34 -10.32
CA GLU A 72 -4.43 2.25 -10.92
C GLU A 72 -4.49 1.01 -10.01
N MET A 73 -3.48 0.80 -9.16
CA MET A 73 -3.47 -0.28 -8.18
C MET A 73 -4.58 -0.10 -7.14
N SER A 74 -4.77 1.12 -6.63
CA SER A 74 -5.83 1.46 -5.68
C SER A 74 -7.21 1.46 -6.34
N ILE A 75 -7.30 1.88 -7.60
CA ILE A 75 -8.54 1.76 -8.38
C ILE A 75 -8.94 0.28 -8.54
N LYS A 76 -8.00 -0.58 -8.94
CA LYS A 76 -8.26 -2.03 -9.08
C LYS A 76 -8.64 -2.68 -7.74
N ALA A 77 -7.99 -2.27 -6.65
CA ALA A 77 -8.32 -2.72 -5.31
C ALA A 77 -9.76 -2.32 -4.93
N TYR A 78 -10.15 -1.07 -5.20
CA TYR A 78 -11.52 -0.60 -4.97
C TYR A 78 -12.56 -1.35 -5.81
N GLU A 79 -12.32 -1.54 -7.10
CA GLU A 79 -13.24 -2.30 -7.97
C GLU A 79 -13.44 -3.75 -7.47
N THR A 80 -12.44 -4.33 -6.81
CA THR A 80 -12.55 -5.67 -6.21
C THR A 80 -13.46 -5.69 -4.98
N ILE A 81 -13.54 -4.59 -4.22
CA ILE A 81 -14.27 -4.56 -2.94
C ILE A 81 -15.55 -3.72 -2.95
N ARG A 82 -15.76 -2.83 -3.93
CA ARG A 82 -16.87 -1.86 -3.94
C ARG A 82 -18.26 -2.49 -3.82
N GLY A 83 -18.44 -3.73 -4.28
CA GLY A 83 -19.70 -4.47 -4.18
C GLY A 83 -19.87 -5.28 -2.89
N LEU A 84 -18.84 -5.36 -2.04
CA LEU A 84 -18.86 -6.18 -0.82
C LEU A 84 -19.45 -5.44 0.38
N ASN A 85 -19.37 -4.12 0.38
CA ASN A 85 -19.92 -3.26 1.42
C ASN A 85 -20.22 -1.89 0.82
N GLU A 86 -21.44 -1.38 1.03
CA GLU A 86 -21.89 -0.08 0.52
C GLU A 86 -21.08 1.11 1.05
N ARG A 87 -20.39 0.91 2.19
CA ARG A 87 -19.55 1.94 2.84
C ARG A 87 -18.11 1.92 2.36
N ASN A 88 -17.76 1.03 1.43
CA ASN A 88 -16.44 1.03 0.81
C ASN A 88 -16.28 2.28 -0.06
N GLU A 89 -15.13 2.93 0.06
CA GLU A 89 -14.88 4.17 -0.66
C GLU A 89 -13.43 4.25 -1.17
N LEU A 90 -13.27 4.83 -2.37
CA LEU A 90 -11.99 5.26 -2.91
C LEU A 90 -11.95 6.79 -2.97
N TYR A 91 -10.92 7.38 -2.38
CA TYR A 91 -10.68 8.82 -2.41
C TYR A 91 -9.31 9.12 -3.02
N ILE A 92 -9.31 9.89 -4.11
CA ILE A 92 -8.10 10.27 -4.82
C ILE A 92 -7.73 11.72 -4.47
N VAL A 93 -6.56 11.90 -3.84
CA VAL A 93 -6.01 13.21 -3.51
C VAL A 93 -5.33 13.77 -4.76
N LYS A 94 -5.93 14.80 -5.35
CA LYS A 94 -5.41 15.45 -6.56
C LYS A 94 -4.10 16.18 -6.25
N GLY A 95 -3.04 15.85 -6.99
CA GLY A 95 -1.70 16.37 -6.75
C GLY A 95 -0.96 15.70 -5.60
N GLY A 96 -1.57 14.75 -4.89
CA GLY A 96 -0.97 14.04 -3.76
C GLY A 96 0.16 13.11 -4.21
N ASP A 97 1.33 13.23 -3.58
CA ASP A 97 2.46 12.32 -3.74
C ASP A 97 2.35 11.14 -2.75
N HIS A 98 3.34 10.23 -2.78
CA HIS A 98 3.33 8.98 -2.00
C HIS A 98 3.13 9.17 -0.49
N VAL A 99 3.63 10.28 0.06
CA VAL A 99 3.61 10.58 1.50
C VAL A 99 2.74 11.78 1.86
N PHE A 100 1.99 12.33 0.91
CA PHE A 100 1.20 13.56 1.07
C PHE A 100 2.01 14.73 1.66
N SER A 101 3.21 14.98 1.11
CA SER A 101 4.23 15.89 1.67
C SER A 101 3.78 17.34 1.87
N LYS A 102 2.78 17.79 1.09
CA LYS A 102 2.17 19.11 1.26
C LYS A 102 1.18 19.11 2.42
N LYS A 103 1.25 20.15 3.25
CA LYS A 103 0.34 20.33 4.39
C LYS A 103 -1.12 20.23 3.99
N GLU A 104 -1.48 20.78 2.83
CA GLU A 104 -2.85 20.81 2.32
C GLU A 104 -3.36 19.38 2.05
N HIS A 105 -2.53 18.53 1.41
CA HIS A 105 -2.87 17.13 1.15
C HIS A 105 -2.96 16.32 2.45
N THR A 106 -2.02 16.53 3.38
CA THR A 106 -2.08 15.87 4.70
C THR A 106 -3.41 16.22 5.42
N MET A 107 -3.78 17.50 5.44
CA MET A 107 -5.03 17.94 6.06
C MET A 107 -6.26 17.38 5.33
N GLU A 108 -6.22 17.28 4.01
CA GLU A 108 -7.29 16.69 3.21
C GLU A 108 -7.50 15.21 3.54
N VAL A 109 -6.43 14.42 3.61
CA VAL A 109 -6.47 12.99 3.98
C VAL A 109 -7.03 12.81 5.39
N ILE A 110 -6.58 13.62 6.36
CA ILE A 110 -7.07 13.58 7.74
C ILE A 110 -8.57 13.88 7.78
N ARG A 111 -8.99 14.99 7.15
CA ARG A 111 -10.40 15.39 7.10
C ARG A 111 -11.26 14.28 6.48
N LYS A 112 -10.83 13.74 5.32
CA LYS A 112 -11.56 12.68 4.64
C LYS A 112 -11.70 11.42 5.50
N THR A 113 -10.63 11.05 6.19
CA THR A 113 -10.61 9.89 7.09
C THR A 113 -11.60 10.08 8.24
N ILE A 114 -11.59 11.26 8.88
CA ILE A 114 -12.53 11.58 9.97
C ILE A 114 -13.98 11.57 9.48
N GLU A 115 -14.26 12.19 8.33
CA GLU A 115 -15.60 12.21 7.74
C GLU A 115 -16.12 10.80 7.45
N TRP A 116 -15.28 9.95 6.87
CA TRP A 116 -15.64 8.56 6.59
C TRP A 116 -15.86 7.78 7.89
N LEU A 117 -14.98 7.89 8.88
CA LEU A 117 -15.16 7.22 10.17
C LEU A 117 -16.45 7.66 10.88
N ASN A 118 -16.77 8.95 10.85
CA ASN A 118 -18.01 9.48 11.43
C ASN A 118 -19.25 8.96 10.69
N SER A 119 -19.18 8.78 9.36
CA SER A 119 -20.31 8.24 8.58
C SER A 119 -20.62 6.77 8.89
N LEU A 120 -19.65 6.02 9.45
CA LEU A 120 -19.85 4.62 9.84
C LEU A 120 -20.79 4.45 11.05
N ASN A 121 -21.12 5.53 11.77
CA ASN A 121 -22.01 5.50 12.95
C ASN A 121 -21.66 4.38 13.94
N LEU A 122 -20.36 4.24 14.24
CA LEU A 122 -19.81 3.16 15.09
C LEU A 122 -20.32 3.18 16.55
N ASN A 123 -21.10 4.20 16.93
CA ASN A 123 -21.70 4.38 18.25
C ASN A 123 -23.18 3.94 18.30
N SER A 124 -23.50 2.75 17.78
CA SER A 124 -24.84 2.14 17.91
C SER A 124 -24.83 0.90 18.83
N GLY A 125 -24.02 0.97 19.89
CA GLY A 125 -24.15 0.11 21.08
C GLY A 125 -24.69 0.94 22.24
N GLN A 126 -26.01 1.10 22.30
CA GLN A 126 -26.75 1.29 23.56
C GLN A 126 -27.45 -0.02 23.89
#